data_AF-A0A2G1VXU8-F1
#
_entry.id   AF-A0A2G1VXU8-F1
#
_cell.length_a   1.000
_cell.length_b   1.000
_cell.length_c   1.000
_cell.angle_alpha   90.00
_cell.angle_beta   90.00
_cell.angle_gamma   90.00
#
_symmetry.space_group_name_H-M   'P 1'
#
loop_
_entity.id
_entity.type
_entity.pdbx_description
1 polymer ?
#
loop_
_entity_poly.entity_id
_entity_poly.type
_entity_poly.pdbx_seq_one_letter_code
_entity_poly.pdbx_strand_id
1 'polypeptide(L)'
;MQAVASLQHPNIVAATDAGDACGRHYLVMEYLDGLDLAAVVRRLGPLSTGMATTIMREVCQALAALHAAGLVHRDVKPSNVMLTRDGQVKLLDLGLVFDGQAAANLRVTTVGHVLGTLVFAAPEQLSNQSTVDQRADLYGVGATLFQLLCGESAHQSNQGVAPLVIEKTTQPARSLSSVVPSVPEDLNQVVADLLQRQAADRPSSAAEVADSLVRFADDPELSDRRGLKRLIAQALRNDDPEPPAWSTAAVPAPDPSRSPPRRFNRTWMLGLGGCFLCLLAAIVVTIQTDRGTLVIESPQDDLQIEIVRGDQAVEELEVETGGNAITLRSGTYNVQLKANSDGITLSDD
;
A
#
# COMPACT_ATOMS: atom_id res chain seq x y z
N MET A 1 -7.05 10.05 -9.88
CA MET A 1 -5.83 10.88 -10.11
C MET A 1 -6.09 12.37 -10.30
N GLN A 2 -7.30 12.82 -10.67
CA GLN A 2 -7.57 14.25 -10.93
C GLN A 2 -7.26 15.20 -9.75
N ALA A 3 -7.35 14.73 -8.51
CA ALA A 3 -7.05 15.53 -7.31
C ALA A 3 -5.55 15.84 -7.11
N VAL A 4 -4.66 14.90 -7.43
CA VAL A 4 -3.21 14.98 -7.15
C VAL A 4 -2.49 15.90 -8.13
N ALA A 5 -2.88 15.86 -9.41
CA ALA A 5 -2.26 16.66 -10.47
C ALA A 5 -2.42 18.18 -10.28
N SER A 6 -3.32 18.62 -9.38
CA SER A 6 -3.58 20.03 -9.09
C SER A 6 -2.82 20.59 -7.88
N LEU A 7 -2.23 19.73 -7.04
CA LEU A 7 -1.55 20.18 -5.82
C LEU A 7 -0.10 20.55 -6.12
N GLN A 8 0.17 21.85 -6.20
CA GLN A 8 1.52 22.37 -6.37
C GLN A 8 2.11 22.76 -5.02
N HIS A 9 3.14 22.03 -4.57
CA HIS A 9 3.89 22.34 -3.36
C HIS A 9 5.38 22.05 -3.60
N PRO A 10 6.31 22.90 -3.12
CA PRO A 10 7.75 22.69 -3.34
C PRO A 10 8.25 21.33 -2.82
N ASN A 11 7.64 20.81 -1.75
CA ASN A 11 8.00 19.53 -1.14
C ASN A 11 7.13 18.34 -1.58
N ILE A 12 6.31 18.48 -2.61
CA ILE A 12 5.55 17.36 -3.22
C ILE A 12 6.06 17.18 -4.65
N VAL A 13 6.21 15.93 -5.07
CA VAL A 13 6.58 15.60 -6.46
C VAL A 13 5.47 16.04 -7.42
N ALA A 14 5.84 16.78 -8.46
CA ALA A 14 4.89 17.18 -9.49
C ALA A 14 4.63 16.05 -10.48
N ALA A 15 3.37 15.64 -10.61
CA ALA A 15 2.91 14.78 -11.70
C ALA A 15 2.48 15.64 -12.90
N THR A 16 2.89 15.24 -14.11
CA THR A 16 2.63 15.96 -15.36
C THR A 16 1.63 15.24 -16.26
N ASP A 17 1.65 13.90 -16.27
CA ASP A 17 0.74 13.09 -17.07
C ASP A 17 0.49 11.74 -16.38
N ALA A 18 -0.63 11.11 -16.69
CA ALA A 18 -0.93 9.75 -16.28
C ALA A 18 -1.87 9.09 -17.29
N GLY A 19 -1.74 7.77 -17.48
CA GLY A 19 -2.57 7.07 -18.44
C GLY A 19 -2.51 5.56 -18.32
N ASP A 20 -3.04 4.90 -19.35
CA ASP A 20 -2.91 3.46 -19.55
C ASP A 20 -2.21 3.22 -20.89
N ALA A 21 -1.19 2.37 -20.88
CA ALA A 21 -0.52 1.89 -22.07
C ALA A 21 -0.47 0.36 -22.03
N CYS A 22 -1.20 -0.29 -22.94
CA CYS A 22 -1.25 -1.75 -23.05
C CYS A 22 -1.73 -2.45 -21.75
N GLY A 23 -2.72 -1.88 -21.06
CA GLY A 23 -3.23 -2.43 -19.81
C GLY A 23 -2.28 -2.25 -18.63
N ARG A 24 -1.33 -1.33 -18.74
CA ARG A 24 -0.45 -0.90 -17.65
C ARG A 24 -0.66 0.57 -17.41
N HIS A 25 -1.04 0.90 -16.17
CA HIS A 25 -1.08 2.28 -15.74
C HIS A 25 0.32 2.87 -15.67
N TYR A 26 0.49 4.10 -16.13
CA TYR A 26 1.72 4.87 -16.01
C TYR A 26 1.45 6.24 -15.38
N LEU A 27 2.46 6.75 -14.69
CA LEU A 27 2.47 8.09 -14.10
C LEU A 27 3.79 8.76 -14.50
N VAL A 28 3.69 9.96 -15.09
CA VAL A 28 4.83 10.78 -15.48
C VAL A 28 5.00 11.90 -14.46
N MET A 29 6.17 11.97 -13.85
CA MET A 29 6.49 12.93 -12.81
C MET A 29 7.76 13.71 -13.15
N GLU A 30 8.02 14.79 -12.42
CA GLU A 30 9.31 15.47 -12.46
C GLU A 30 10.45 14.50 -12.13
N TYR A 31 11.56 14.64 -12.83
CA TYR A 31 12.77 13.87 -12.54
C TYR A 31 13.51 14.50 -11.37
N LEU A 32 13.64 13.73 -10.29
CA LEU A 32 14.37 14.13 -9.08
C LEU A 32 15.77 13.51 -9.09
N ASP A 33 16.79 14.33 -9.32
CA ASP A 33 18.20 13.89 -9.23
C ASP A 33 18.63 13.85 -7.76
N GLY A 34 18.68 12.66 -7.17
CA GLY A 34 18.94 12.47 -5.74
C GLY A 34 18.85 11.01 -5.28
N LEU A 35 18.67 10.83 -3.98
CA LEU A 35 18.44 9.53 -3.34
C LEU A 35 17.21 9.61 -2.43
N ASP A 36 16.49 8.50 -2.29
CA ASP A 36 15.49 8.38 -1.23
C ASP A 36 16.16 8.24 0.15
N LEU A 37 15.44 8.59 1.22
CA LEU A 37 16.01 8.55 2.57
C LEU A 37 16.37 7.14 3.05
N ALA A 38 15.74 6.09 2.50
CA ALA A 38 16.14 4.71 2.84
C ALA A 38 17.55 4.42 2.31
N ALA A 39 17.85 4.87 1.08
CA ALA A 39 19.19 4.80 0.51
C ALA A 39 20.19 5.68 1.26
N VAL A 40 19.80 6.89 1.67
CA VAL A 40 20.66 7.77 2.47
C VAL A 40 21.05 7.10 3.79
N VAL A 41 20.08 6.59 4.56
CA VAL A 41 20.34 5.89 5.84
C VAL A 41 21.15 4.61 5.62
N ARG A 42 20.88 3.85 4.56
CA ARG A 42 21.66 2.65 4.25
C ARG A 42 23.14 2.97 3.98
N ARG A 43 23.45 4.09 3.33
CA ARG A 43 24.81 4.47 2.92
C ARG A 43 25.59 5.26 3.97
N LEU A 44 24.89 5.98 4.84
CA LEU A 44 25.50 6.85 5.85
C LEU A 44 25.30 6.36 7.29
N GLY A 45 24.36 5.44 7.51
CA GLY A 45 23.86 5.12 8.83
C GLY A 45 22.81 6.14 9.32
N PRO A 46 22.52 6.14 10.63
CA PRO A 46 21.58 7.09 11.22
C PRO A 46 22.00 8.55 11.00
N LEU A 47 21.01 9.41 10.81
CA LEU A 47 21.18 10.85 10.61
C LEU A 47 21.29 11.58 11.95
N SER A 48 21.93 12.75 11.94
CA SER A 48 21.91 13.64 13.11
C SER A 48 20.51 14.18 13.36
N THR A 49 20.24 14.55 14.61
CA THR A 49 18.99 15.18 15.05
C THR A 49 18.59 16.36 14.15
N GLY A 50 19.52 17.30 13.92
CA GLY A 50 19.28 18.44 13.04
C GLY A 50 18.89 18.07 11.61
N MET A 51 19.57 17.09 10.99
CA MET A 51 19.24 16.68 9.61
C MET A 51 17.87 16.01 9.55
N ALA A 52 17.64 15.02 10.43
CA ALA A 52 16.40 14.25 10.41
C ALA A 52 15.18 15.14 10.67
N THR A 53 15.26 16.05 11.65
CA THR A 53 14.14 16.94 11.99
C THR A 53 13.91 18.02 10.92
N THR A 54 14.96 18.53 10.28
CA THR A 54 14.84 19.44 9.12
C THR A 54 14.11 18.78 7.97
N ILE A 55 14.51 17.55 7.62
CA ILE A 55 13.89 16.81 6.52
C ILE A 55 12.42 16.50 6.85
N MET A 56 12.16 15.98 8.06
CA MET A 56 10.80 15.64 8.46
C MET A 56 9.89 16.85 8.64
N ARG A 57 10.44 18.03 8.93
CA ARG A 57 9.69 19.28 8.89
C ARG A 57 9.23 19.62 7.47
N GLU A 58 10.09 19.52 6.46
CA GLU A 58 9.69 19.72 5.04
C GLU A 58 8.63 18.69 4.61
N VAL A 59 8.72 17.44 5.09
CA VAL A 59 7.68 16.41 4.88
C VAL A 59 6.36 16.79 5.56
N CYS A 60 6.39 17.26 6.80
CA CYS A 60 5.18 17.68 7.52
C CYS A 60 4.50 18.88 6.85
N GLN A 61 5.27 19.80 6.24
CA GLN A 61 4.72 20.90 5.45
C GLN A 61 4.02 20.39 4.18
N ALA A 62 4.60 19.42 3.47
CA ALA A 62 3.93 18.74 2.36
C ALA A 62 2.64 18.05 2.79
N LEU A 63 2.66 17.31 3.90
CA LEU A 63 1.48 16.63 4.44
C LEU A 63 0.40 17.62 4.86
N ALA A 64 0.75 18.76 5.47
CA ALA A 64 -0.22 19.79 5.81
C ALA A 64 -0.95 20.34 4.56
N ALA A 65 -0.22 20.54 3.45
CA ALA A 65 -0.81 20.95 2.19
C ALA A 65 -1.74 19.88 1.59
N LEU A 66 -1.37 18.59 1.71
CA LEU A 66 -2.20 17.47 1.28
C LEU A 66 -3.48 17.35 2.10
N HIS A 67 -3.35 17.41 3.43
CA HIS A 67 -4.46 17.32 4.38
C HIS A 67 -5.45 18.47 4.17
N ALA A 68 -4.96 19.68 3.91
CA ALA A 68 -5.79 20.84 3.56
C ALA A 68 -6.57 20.66 2.25
N ALA A 69 -6.07 19.83 1.33
CA ALA A 69 -6.76 19.43 0.10
C ALA A 69 -7.67 18.20 0.28
N GLY A 70 -7.83 17.69 1.52
CA GLY A 70 -8.65 16.52 1.84
C GLY A 70 -8.00 15.19 1.41
N LEU A 71 -6.70 15.18 1.16
CA LEU A 71 -5.95 13.99 0.72
C LEU A 71 -5.11 13.45 1.88
N VAL A 72 -5.11 12.13 2.05
CA VAL A 72 -4.26 11.41 3.03
C VAL A 72 -3.23 10.59 2.24
N HIS A 73 -1.96 10.66 2.61
CA HIS A 73 -0.87 9.99 1.87
C HIS A 73 -0.85 8.48 2.08
N ARG A 74 -1.09 8.00 3.30
CA ARG A 74 -1.17 6.60 3.74
C ARG A 74 0.12 5.75 3.65
N ASP A 75 1.24 6.31 3.20
CA ASP A 75 2.48 5.55 2.97
C ASP A 75 3.72 6.42 3.22
N VAL A 76 3.73 7.16 4.34
CA VAL A 76 4.90 7.97 4.72
C VAL A 76 5.99 7.06 5.26
N LYS A 77 7.08 6.94 4.52
CA LYS A 77 8.27 6.13 4.83
C LYS A 77 9.52 6.68 4.15
N PRO A 78 10.75 6.30 4.58
CA PRO A 78 11.97 6.84 3.99
C PRO A 78 12.11 6.65 2.47
N SER A 79 11.63 5.53 1.90
CA SER A 79 11.71 5.30 0.46
C SER A 79 10.78 6.19 -0.37
N ASN A 80 9.80 6.85 0.28
CA ASN A 80 8.88 7.79 -0.36
C ASN A 80 9.28 9.25 -0.11
N VAL A 81 10.47 9.50 0.44
CA VAL A 81 11.01 10.85 0.62
C VAL A 81 12.33 10.95 -0.11
N MET A 82 12.39 11.80 -1.14
CA MET A 82 13.59 12.07 -1.93
C MET A 82 14.35 13.26 -1.38
N LEU A 83 15.66 13.13 -1.30
CA LEU A 83 16.60 14.22 -1.10
C LEU A 83 17.39 14.47 -2.39
N THR A 84 17.14 15.59 -3.03
CA THR A 84 17.81 15.94 -4.30
C THR A 84 19.23 16.42 -4.07
N ARG A 85 20.08 16.41 -5.12
CA ARG A 85 21.42 17.00 -5.10
C ARG A 85 21.44 18.48 -4.74
N ASP A 86 20.33 19.16 -5.00
CA ASP A 86 20.11 20.55 -4.60
C ASP A 86 19.60 20.71 -3.16
N GLY A 87 19.56 19.62 -2.39
CA GLY A 87 19.13 19.60 -1.01
C GLY A 87 17.62 19.78 -0.85
N GLN A 88 16.82 19.59 -1.91
CA GLN A 88 15.36 19.66 -1.81
C GLN A 88 14.79 18.36 -1.26
N VAL A 89 13.87 18.47 -0.29
CA VAL A 89 13.09 17.32 0.18
C VAL A 89 11.80 17.25 -0.62
N LYS A 90 11.52 16.09 -1.20
CA LYS A 90 10.35 15.84 -2.04
C LYS A 90 9.64 14.59 -1.53
N LEU A 91 8.40 14.77 -1.08
CA LEU A 91 7.51 13.67 -0.78
C LEU A 91 6.99 13.09 -2.10
N LEU A 92 7.25 11.81 -2.29
CA LEU A 92 6.83 11.03 -3.45
C LEU A 92 5.41 10.52 -3.28
N ASP A 93 4.87 9.97 -4.37
CA ASP A 93 3.60 9.27 -4.51
C ASP A 93 2.71 9.18 -3.27
N LEU A 94 1.58 9.88 -3.37
CA LEU A 94 0.40 9.57 -2.57
C LEU A 94 0.06 8.11 -2.83
N GLY A 95 0.07 7.30 -1.77
CA GLY A 95 -0.20 5.88 -1.84
C GLY A 95 -1.41 5.67 -2.72
N LEU A 96 -1.19 5.05 -3.89
CA LEU A 96 -2.23 4.69 -4.83
C LEU A 96 -3.15 3.73 -4.07
N VAL A 97 -4.18 4.32 -3.47
CA VAL A 97 -5.45 3.74 -3.08
C VAL A 97 -5.29 2.26 -2.68
N PHE A 98 -4.97 2.03 -1.39
CA PHE A 98 -5.57 0.90 -0.69
C PHE A 98 -7.09 1.13 -0.68
N ASP A 99 -7.74 0.95 -1.82
CA ASP A 99 -9.12 0.50 -1.86
C ASP A 99 -9.01 -1.01 -1.72
N GLY A 100 -9.74 -1.57 -0.76
CA GLY A 100 -9.73 -3.00 -0.47
C GLY A 100 -10.00 -3.91 -1.67
N GLN A 101 -10.47 -3.38 -2.80
CA GLN A 101 -10.62 -4.13 -4.05
C GLN A 101 -9.32 -4.35 -4.84
N ALA A 102 -8.29 -3.49 -4.71
CA ALA A 102 -7.01 -3.67 -5.38
C ALA A 102 -6.11 -4.72 -4.69
N ALA A 103 -6.40 -5.04 -3.42
CA ALA A 103 -5.68 -6.06 -2.66
C ALA A 103 -5.87 -7.48 -3.21
N ALA A 104 -6.97 -7.75 -3.91
CA ALA A 104 -7.20 -9.05 -4.55
C ALA A 104 -6.23 -9.34 -5.72
N ASN A 105 -5.68 -8.29 -6.35
CA ASN A 105 -4.86 -8.39 -7.55
C ASN A 105 -3.36 -8.09 -7.34
N LEU A 106 -2.94 -7.75 -6.12
CA LEU A 106 -1.52 -7.65 -5.74
C LEU A 106 -0.90 -9.02 -5.46
N ARG A 107 -1.17 -9.98 -6.35
CA ARG A 107 -0.36 -11.19 -6.50
C ARG A 107 0.91 -10.73 -7.24
N VAL A 108 2.07 -10.93 -6.62
CA VAL A 108 3.43 -10.57 -7.11
C VAL A 108 3.98 -9.20 -6.65
N THR A 109 3.85 -8.86 -5.38
CA THR A 109 4.89 -8.08 -4.68
C THR A 109 5.62 -9.02 -3.73
N THR A 110 6.93 -9.21 -3.93
CA THR A 110 7.82 -10.03 -3.07
C THR A 110 7.48 -9.81 -1.60
N VAL A 111 7.19 -10.87 -0.86
CA VAL A 111 6.71 -10.83 0.55
C VAL A 111 7.55 -9.88 1.44
N GLY A 112 8.85 -9.73 1.16
CA GLY A 112 9.74 -8.79 1.85
C GLY A 112 9.46 -7.30 1.61
N HIS A 113 8.96 -6.90 0.43
CA HIS A 113 8.60 -5.50 0.12
C HIS A 113 7.29 -5.10 0.83
N VAL A 114 6.35 -6.02 0.93
CA VAL A 114 5.11 -5.85 1.70
C VAL A 114 5.46 -5.67 3.18
N LEU A 115 6.30 -6.55 3.74
CA LEU A 115 6.76 -6.44 5.13
C LEU A 115 7.49 -5.10 5.38
N GLY A 116 8.35 -4.66 4.46
CA GLY A 116 9.11 -3.41 4.56
C GLY A 116 8.25 -2.14 4.55
N THR A 117 7.01 -2.20 4.05
CA THR A 117 6.06 -1.07 4.10
C THR A 117 5.24 -1.08 5.39
N LEU A 118 4.86 -2.26 5.89
CA LEU A 118 4.01 -2.41 7.08
C LEU A 118 4.66 -1.89 8.37
N VAL A 119 5.99 -1.82 8.45
CA VAL A 119 6.69 -1.27 9.62
C VAL A 119 6.40 0.22 9.83
N PHE A 120 6.01 0.97 8.79
CA PHE A 120 5.65 2.39 8.87
C PHE A 120 4.14 2.64 8.93
N ALA A 121 3.32 1.69 8.48
CA ALA A 121 1.86 1.83 8.47
C ALA A 121 1.27 2.00 9.88
N ALA A 122 0.28 2.87 10.04
CA ALA A 122 -0.40 3.08 11.31
C ALA A 122 -1.24 1.84 11.71
N PRO A 123 -1.43 1.56 13.01
CA PRO A 123 -2.21 0.39 13.47
C PRO A 123 -3.63 0.31 12.88
N GLU A 124 -4.30 1.45 12.72
CA GLU A 124 -5.64 1.54 12.13
C GLU A 124 -5.64 1.17 10.63
N GLN A 125 -4.55 1.41 9.89
CA GLN A 125 -4.44 0.97 8.50
C GLN A 125 -4.39 -0.56 8.36
N LEU A 126 -3.95 -1.25 9.42
CA LEU A 126 -3.83 -2.70 9.47
C LEU A 126 -5.13 -3.38 9.95
N SER A 127 -5.93 -2.66 10.73
CA SER A 127 -7.15 -3.20 11.35
C SER A 127 -8.43 -2.81 10.60
N ASN A 128 -8.59 -1.54 10.24
CA ASN A 128 -9.79 -1.06 9.57
C ASN A 128 -9.50 0.17 8.70
N GLN A 129 -9.44 -0.04 7.38
CA GLN A 129 -9.14 1.02 6.42
C GLN A 129 -10.23 2.11 6.34
N SER A 130 -11.47 1.81 6.76
CA SER A 130 -12.58 2.77 6.70
C SER A 130 -12.47 3.91 7.73
N THR A 131 -11.64 3.76 8.76
CA THR A 131 -11.43 4.76 9.83
C THR A 131 -10.12 5.54 9.69
N VAL A 132 -9.40 5.38 8.58
CA VAL A 132 -8.08 6.00 8.37
C VAL A 132 -8.25 7.45 7.96
N ASP A 133 -7.81 8.36 8.82
CA ASP A 133 -7.74 9.80 8.57
C ASP A 133 -6.29 10.29 8.41
N GLN A 134 -6.10 11.60 8.38
CA GLN A 134 -4.79 12.26 8.24
C GLN A 134 -3.77 11.88 9.33
N ARG A 135 -4.22 11.38 10.49
CA ARG A 135 -3.36 11.02 11.61
C ARG A 135 -2.58 9.73 11.36
N ALA A 136 -2.99 8.92 10.37
CA ALA A 136 -2.20 7.79 9.90
C ALA A 136 -0.86 8.25 9.29
N ASP A 137 -0.87 9.38 8.57
CA ASP A 137 0.37 9.96 8.03
C ASP A 137 1.30 10.44 9.16
N LEU A 138 0.74 10.94 10.27
CA LEU A 138 1.52 11.38 11.43
C LEU A 138 2.23 10.19 12.11
N TYR A 139 1.58 9.03 12.17
CA TYR A 139 2.25 7.81 12.61
C TYR A 139 3.41 7.44 11.69
N GLY A 140 3.21 7.51 10.37
CA GLY A 140 4.26 7.27 9.38
C GLY A 140 5.42 8.27 9.51
N VAL A 141 5.13 9.54 9.83
CA VAL A 141 6.14 10.55 10.19
C VAL A 141 6.94 10.11 11.42
N GLY A 142 6.27 9.69 12.49
CA GLY A 142 6.94 9.21 13.71
C GLY A 142 7.82 7.99 13.47
N ALA A 143 7.32 7.00 12.72
CA ALA A 143 8.05 5.79 12.37
C ALA A 143 9.26 6.09 11.46
N THR A 144 9.09 6.98 10.49
CA THR A 144 10.16 7.46 9.62
C THR A 144 11.23 8.17 10.43
N LEU A 145 10.85 9.15 11.25
CA LEU A 145 11.78 9.93 12.08
C LEU A 145 12.56 9.04 13.05
N PHE A 146 11.89 8.07 13.69
CA PHE A 146 12.53 7.07 14.54
C PHE A 146 13.65 6.35 13.78
N GLN A 147 13.35 5.83 12.58
CA GLN A 147 14.34 5.11 11.78
C GLN A 147 15.46 6.01 11.26
N LEU A 148 15.17 7.26 10.88
CA LEU A 148 16.23 8.19 10.46
C LEU A 148 17.24 8.43 11.60
N LEU A 149 16.79 8.44 12.86
CA LEU A 149 17.62 8.77 14.02
C LEU A 149 18.41 7.56 14.58
N CYS A 150 17.93 6.33 14.39
CA CYS A 150 18.58 5.14 14.96
C CYS A 150 18.90 4.02 13.95
N GLY A 151 18.41 4.12 12.71
CA GLY A 151 18.56 3.09 11.68
C GLY A 151 17.62 1.88 11.84
N GLU A 152 16.84 1.83 12.91
CA GLU A 152 15.98 0.72 13.30
C GLU A 152 14.48 1.09 13.24
N SER A 153 13.59 0.10 13.14
CA SER A 153 12.14 0.34 13.22
C SER A 153 11.67 0.45 14.67
N ALA A 154 10.64 1.29 14.89
CA ALA A 154 10.02 1.50 16.20
C ALA A 154 9.27 0.26 16.75
N HIS A 155 8.78 -0.59 15.84
CA HIS A 155 8.25 -1.92 16.10
C HIS A 155 9.01 -2.91 15.22
N GLN A 156 9.39 -4.06 15.77
CA GLN A 156 10.16 -5.06 15.05
C GLN A 156 9.68 -6.46 15.41
N SER A 157 9.17 -7.16 14.40
CA SER A 157 8.96 -8.60 14.50
C SER A 157 9.74 -9.35 13.46
N ASN A 158 10.63 -10.21 13.94
CA ASN A 158 11.49 -11.10 13.16
C ASN A 158 10.69 -12.33 12.65
N GLN A 159 9.42 -12.43 13.02
CA GLN A 159 8.58 -13.64 12.88
C GLN A 159 7.54 -13.51 11.75
N GLY A 160 7.67 -12.49 10.90
CA GLY A 160 6.81 -12.27 9.74
C GLY A 160 5.68 -11.26 9.97
N VAL A 161 4.76 -11.19 9.01
CA VAL A 161 3.73 -10.12 8.93
C VAL A 161 2.74 -10.18 10.09
N ALA A 162 2.17 -11.35 10.40
CA ALA A 162 1.12 -11.45 11.42
C ALA A 162 1.61 -11.05 12.83
N PRO A 163 2.79 -11.52 13.30
CA PRO A 163 3.37 -11.05 14.56
C PRO A 163 3.64 -9.54 14.59
N LEU A 164 4.12 -8.94 13.49
CA LEU A 164 4.30 -7.48 13.40
C LEU A 164 2.97 -6.73 13.55
N VAL A 165 1.90 -7.21 12.91
CA VAL A 165 0.56 -6.62 13.03
C VAL A 165 0.06 -6.72 14.48
N ILE A 166 0.22 -7.87 15.12
CA ILE A 166 -0.16 -8.07 16.53
C ILE A 166 0.64 -7.11 17.42
N GLU A 167 1.96 -7.02 17.26
CA GLU A 167 2.82 -6.13 18.04
C GLU A 167 2.35 -4.68 17.91
N LYS A 168 2.17 -4.18 16.68
CA LYS A 168 1.74 -2.80 16.43
C LYS A 168 0.34 -2.47 16.95
N THR A 169 -0.54 -3.47 17.05
CA THR A 169 -1.91 -3.28 17.53
C THR A 169 -2.07 -3.54 19.03
N THR A 170 -1.09 -4.16 19.69
CA THR A 170 -1.19 -4.55 21.11
C THR A 170 -0.12 -3.96 22.02
N GLN A 171 1.06 -3.64 21.50
CA GLN A 171 2.20 -3.13 22.26
C GLN A 171 2.47 -1.65 21.95
N PRO A 172 3.06 -0.90 22.90
CA PRO A 172 3.57 0.44 22.62
C PRO A 172 4.83 0.38 21.76
N ALA A 173 5.09 1.46 21.03
CA ALA A 173 6.35 1.64 20.31
C ALA A 173 7.55 1.67 21.25
N ARG A 174 8.71 1.25 20.77
CA ARG A 174 9.98 1.43 21.49
C ARG A 174 10.23 2.92 21.73
N SER A 175 10.71 3.26 22.93
CA SER A 175 11.15 4.63 23.24
C SER A 175 12.41 4.96 22.45
N LEU A 176 12.47 6.13 21.81
CA LEU A 176 13.65 6.53 21.03
C LEU A 176 14.88 6.70 21.94
N SER A 177 14.69 7.26 23.13
CA SER A 177 15.75 7.40 24.15
C SER A 177 16.34 6.07 24.64
N SER A 178 15.61 4.95 24.48
CA SER A 178 16.15 3.61 24.81
C SER A 178 17.14 3.10 23.76
N VAL A 179 17.09 3.63 22.53
CA VAL A 179 17.94 3.23 21.41
C VAL A 179 19.02 4.29 21.14
N VAL A 180 18.68 5.57 21.31
CA VAL A 180 19.56 6.73 21.14
C VAL A 180 19.54 7.55 22.44
N PRO A 181 20.34 7.18 23.46
CA PRO A 181 20.31 7.86 24.77
C PRO A 181 20.69 9.34 24.73
N SER A 182 21.34 9.80 23.66
CA SER A 182 21.72 11.20 23.45
C SER A 182 20.63 12.07 22.83
N VAL A 183 19.47 11.50 22.49
CA VAL A 183 18.37 12.27 21.89
C VAL A 183 17.79 13.26 22.91
N PRO A 184 17.45 14.51 22.53
CA PRO A 184 16.73 15.42 23.43
C PRO A 184 15.40 14.82 23.90
N GLU A 185 15.09 14.95 25.19
CA GLU A 185 13.85 14.40 25.76
C GLU A 185 12.60 14.94 25.07
N ASP A 186 12.60 16.25 24.77
CA ASP A 186 11.49 16.87 24.05
C ASP A 186 11.26 16.24 22.65
N LEU A 187 12.32 15.78 21.98
CA LEU A 187 12.20 15.09 20.68
C LEU A 187 11.74 13.64 20.87
N ASN A 188 12.21 12.97 21.91
CA ASN A 188 11.71 11.65 22.30
C ASN A 188 10.19 11.69 22.54
N GLN A 189 9.69 12.72 23.24
CA GLN A 189 8.27 12.90 23.47
C GLN A 189 7.49 13.15 22.17
N VAL A 190 7.98 14.02 21.27
CA VAL A 190 7.34 14.24 19.96
C VAL A 190 7.22 12.93 19.17
N VAL A 191 8.27 12.11 19.14
CA VAL A 191 8.23 10.81 18.46
C VAL A 191 7.27 9.83 19.14
N ALA A 192 7.21 9.82 20.47
CA ALA A 192 6.27 8.99 21.23
C ALA A 192 4.80 9.39 20.95
N ASP A 193 4.50 10.69 20.90
CA ASP A 193 3.16 11.21 20.62
C ASP A 193 2.70 10.86 19.20
N LEU A 194 3.60 10.94 18.21
CA LEU A 194 3.32 10.51 16.83
C LEU A 194 3.04 9.01 16.74
N LEU A 195 3.73 8.20 17.54
CA LEU A 195 3.64 6.74 17.54
C LEU A 195 2.54 6.19 18.47
N GLN A 196 1.67 7.05 19.02
CA GLN A 196 0.52 6.60 19.79
C GLN A 196 -0.34 5.65 18.97
N ARG A 197 -0.76 4.55 19.61
CA ARG A 197 -1.55 3.52 18.95
C ARG A 197 -2.92 4.06 18.51
N GLN A 198 -3.60 4.79 19.39
CA GLN A 198 -4.86 5.43 19.06
C GLN A 198 -4.59 6.71 18.27
N ALA A 199 -5.22 6.83 17.09
CA ALA A 199 -5.12 8.05 16.28
C ALA A 199 -5.55 9.30 17.08
N ALA A 200 -6.54 9.17 17.97
CA ALA A 200 -7.05 10.25 18.81
C ALA A 200 -5.98 10.90 19.71
N ASP A 201 -4.97 10.13 20.13
CA ASP A 201 -3.92 10.54 21.07
C ASP A 201 -2.70 11.16 20.38
N ARG A 202 -2.67 11.17 19.04
CA ARG A 202 -1.60 11.79 18.24
C ARG A 202 -1.82 13.31 18.10
N PRO A 203 -0.77 14.08 17.73
CA PRO A 203 -0.92 15.48 17.34
C PRO A 203 -2.05 15.69 16.33
N SER A 204 -2.67 16.87 16.36
CA SER A 204 -3.90 17.13 15.63
C SER A 204 -3.67 17.33 14.12
N SER A 205 -2.48 17.80 13.73
CA SER A 205 -2.16 18.14 12.34
C SER A 205 -0.67 18.03 12.04
N ALA A 206 -0.32 17.86 10.75
CA ALA A 206 1.07 17.88 10.31
C ALA A 206 1.72 19.27 10.50
N ALA A 207 0.94 20.35 10.47
CA ALA A 207 1.44 21.71 10.72
C ALA A 207 1.95 21.87 12.17
N GLU A 208 1.19 21.38 13.15
CA GLU A 208 1.60 21.36 14.57
C GLU A 208 2.92 20.60 14.76
N VAL A 209 3.06 19.46 14.10
CA VAL A 209 4.29 18.67 14.15
C VAL A 209 5.45 19.42 13.50
N ALA A 210 5.25 20.03 12.33
CA ALA A 210 6.28 20.84 11.65
C ALA A 210 6.81 21.97 12.54
N ASP A 211 5.93 22.66 13.26
CA ASP A 211 6.28 23.73 14.19
C ASP A 211 7.06 23.19 15.40
N SER A 212 6.66 22.03 15.94
CA SER A 212 7.36 21.38 17.05
C SER A 212 8.79 20.97 16.70
N LEU A 213 9.07 20.68 15.43
CA LEU A 213 10.37 20.22 14.94
C LEU A 213 11.38 21.35 14.74
N VAL A 214 10.94 22.61 14.62
CA VAL A 214 11.80 23.78 14.33
C VAL A 214 12.95 23.90 15.32
N ARG A 215 12.69 23.66 16.61
CA ARG A 215 13.65 23.82 17.71
C ARG A 215 14.78 22.77 17.72
N PHE A 216 14.64 21.68 16.97
CA PHE A 216 15.64 20.60 16.92
C PHE A 216 16.53 20.67 15.67
N ALA A 217 16.28 21.62 14.78
CA ALA A 217 17.18 21.95 13.69
C ALA A 217 18.46 22.59 14.29
N ASP A 218 19.39 21.75 14.76
CA ASP A 218 20.71 22.17 15.26
C ASP A 218 21.45 23.01 14.22
N ASP A 219 22.23 24.00 14.66
CA ASP A 219 23.06 24.93 13.86
C ASP A 219 22.47 25.31 12.48
N PRO A 220 21.95 26.54 12.30
CA PRO A 220 21.45 27.01 11.01
C PRO A 220 22.40 26.75 9.83
N GLU A 221 23.72 26.68 10.03
CA GLU A 221 24.67 26.36 8.95
C GLU A 221 24.68 24.89 8.53
N LEU A 222 24.35 23.98 9.45
CA LEU A 222 24.27 22.54 9.22
C LEU A 222 22.85 22.12 8.83
N SER A 223 21.81 22.74 9.36
CA SER A 223 20.40 22.40 9.07
C SER A 223 19.75 23.22 7.94
N ASP A 224 20.49 24.11 7.30
CA ASP A 224 20.06 24.77 6.06
C ASP A 224 20.31 23.88 4.82
N ARG A 225 19.77 24.29 3.67
CA ARG A 225 19.92 23.67 2.35
C ARG A 225 21.37 23.27 2.04
N ARG A 226 22.37 24.02 2.53
CA ARG A 226 23.80 23.69 2.36
C ARG A 226 24.20 22.39 3.07
N GLY A 227 23.68 22.12 4.26
CA GLY A 227 23.95 20.87 4.97
C GLY A 227 23.27 19.69 4.32
N LEU A 228 22.03 19.85 3.87
CA LEU A 228 21.34 18.83 3.07
C LEU A 228 22.09 18.50 1.77
N LYS A 229 22.64 19.51 1.08
CA LYS A 229 23.55 19.32 -0.08
C LYS A 229 24.81 18.53 0.29
N ARG A 230 25.41 18.79 1.46
CA ARG A 230 26.58 18.03 1.94
C ARG A 230 26.22 16.59 2.25
N LEU A 231 25.07 16.37 2.90
CA LEU A 231 24.55 15.04 3.25
C LEU A 231 24.36 14.18 1.99
N ILE A 232 23.61 14.68 1.00
CA ILE A 232 23.39 13.93 -0.25
C ILE A 232 24.68 13.71 -1.04
N ALA A 233 25.58 14.71 -1.09
CA ALA A 233 26.86 14.57 -1.74
C ALA A 233 27.74 13.50 -1.08
N GLN A 234 27.65 13.35 0.25
CA GLN A 234 28.32 12.27 0.98
C GLN A 234 27.69 10.92 0.67
N ALA A 235 26.35 10.81 0.72
CA ALA A 235 25.64 9.57 0.41
C ALA A 235 25.89 9.08 -1.03
N LEU A 236 25.99 10.00 -2.00
CA LEU A 236 26.29 9.66 -3.39
C LEU A 236 27.74 9.20 -3.62
N ARG A 237 28.68 9.55 -2.74
CA ARG A 237 30.08 9.08 -2.81
C ARG A 237 30.28 7.70 -2.21
N ASN A 238 29.41 7.29 -1.29
CA ASN A 238 29.45 5.97 -0.69
C ASN A 238 28.74 4.97 -1.61
N ASP A 239 29.39 3.84 -1.87
CA ASP A 239 28.74 2.72 -2.53
C ASP A 239 27.60 2.19 -1.64
N ASP A 240 26.55 1.64 -2.27
CA ASP A 240 25.56 0.89 -1.51
C ASP A 240 26.28 -0.30 -0.85
N PRO A 241 26.18 -0.46 0.49
CA PRO A 241 26.58 -1.73 1.07
C PRO A 241 25.76 -2.83 0.40
N GLU A 242 26.41 -3.97 0.13
CA GLU A 242 25.79 -5.11 -0.54
C GLU A 242 24.42 -5.38 0.11
N PRO A 243 23.31 -5.32 -0.65
CA PRO A 243 22.00 -5.44 -0.06
C PRO A 243 21.87 -6.82 0.61
N PRO A 244 21.16 -6.93 1.76
CA PRO A 244 20.92 -8.24 2.35
C PRO A 244 20.23 -9.13 1.32
N ALA A 245 20.61 -10.41 1.26
CA ALA A 245 20.28 -11.37 0.20
C ALA A 245 18.79 -11.51 -0.17
N TRP A 246 17.88 -10.95 0.62
CA TRP A 246 16.44 -10.94 0.37
C TRP A 246 15.95 -9.79 -0.53
N SER A 247 16.81 -8.83 -0.89
CA SER A 247 16.41 -7.63 -1.65
C SER A 247 16.50 -7.79 -3.19
N THR A 248 17.17 -8.83 -3.70
CA THR A 248 17.45 -9.00 -5.14
C THR A 248 16.33 -9.70 -5.92
N ALA A 249 15.07 -9.30 -5.74
CA ALA A 249 14.02 -9.63 -6.70
C ALA A 249 14.04 -8.57 -7.80
N ALA A 250 14.92 -8.75 -8.79
CA ALA A 250 14.93 -7.91 -9.98
C ALA A 250 13.55 -7.97 -10.66
N VAL A 251 12.94 -6.80 -10.91
CA VAL A 251 11.81 -6.71 -11.84
C VAL A 251 12.35 -7.14 -13.21
N PRO A 252 11.86 -8.24 -13.82
CA PRO A 252 12.33 -8.64 -15.13
C PRO A 252 12.00 -7.53 -16.12
N ALA A 253 13.00 -7.11 -16.90
CA ALA A 253 12.80 -6.15 -17.97
C ALA A 253 11.66 -6.63 -18.89
N PRO A 254 10.80 -5.71 -19.39
CA PRO A 254 9.76 -6.09 -20.32
C PRO A 254 10.38 -6.76 -21.55
N ASP A 255 9.96 -7.98 -21.81
CA ASP A 255 10.43 -8.79 -22.93
C ASP A 255 10.10 -8.10 -24.27
N PRO A 256 11.10 -7.68 -25.07
CA PRO A 256 10.87 -6.99 -26.33
C PRO A 256 10.22 -7.88 -27.40
N SER A 257 10.08 -9.19 -27.16
CA SER A 257 9.41 -10.12 -28.07
C SER A 257 7.88 -10.20 -27.88
N ARG A 258 7.32 -9.58 -26.83
CA ARG A 258 5.87 -9.52 -26.65
C ARG A 258 5.26 -8.50 -27.60
N SER A 259 4.66 -9.00 -28.68
CA SER A 259 3.83 -8.21 -29.58
C SER A 259 2.66 -7.57 -28.81
N PRO A 260 2.31 -6.30 -29.05
CA PRO A 260 1.15 -5.69 -28.41
C PRO A 260 -0.12 -6.46 -28.80
N PRO A 261 -1.10 -6.64 -27.89
CA PRO A 261 -2.36 -7.27 -28.24
C PRO A 261 -3.04 -6.45 -29.35
N ARG A 262 -3.44 -7.14 -30.43
CA ARG A 262 -4.12 -6.54 -31.57
C ARG A 262 -5.40 -5.84 -31.11
N ARG A 263 -5.51 -4.54 -31.40
CA ARG A 263 -6.69 -3.71 -31.16
C ARG A 263 -7.92 -4.35 -31.80
N PHE A 264 -8.90 -4.73 -30.98
CA PHE A 264 -10.23 -5.14 -31.45
C PHE A 264 -11.07 -3.87 -31.69
N ASN A 265 -11.36 -3.58 -32.96
CA ASN A 265 -12.18 -2.43 -33.35
C ASN A 265 -13.62 -2.62 -32.89
N ARG A 266 -14.11 -1.72 -32.04
CA ARG A 266 -15.54 -1.57 -31.71
C ARG A 266 -16.25 -0.78 -32.82
N THR A 267 -16.85 -1.49 -33.77
CA THR A 267 -17.83 -0.91 -34.69
C THR A 267 -18.92 -1.91 -35.04
N TRP A 268 -19.83 -2.23 -34.11
CA TRP A 268 -21.19 -2.70 -34.44
C TRP A 268 -22.09 -2.41 -33.24
N MET A 269 -23.06 -1.50 -33.39
CA MET A 269 -24.48 -1.72 -33.05
C MET A 269 -25.29 -0.41 -33.15
N LEU A 270 -26.04 -0.30 -34.26
CA LEU A 270 -27.32 0.42 -34.35
C LEU A 270 -28.30 -0.58 -34.98
N GLY A 271 -29.48 -0.77 -34.37
CA GLY A 271 -30.58 -1.51 -35.01
C GLY A 271 -31.58 -2.21 -34.09
N LEU A 272 -32.51 -1.43 -33.53
CA LEU A 272 -33.95 -1.66 -33.35
C LEU A 272 -34.52 -3.05 -32.94
N GLY A 273 -35.32 -3.03 -31.88
CA GLY A 273 -36.73 -3.47 -31.97
C GLY A 273 -37.13 -4.77 -31.28
N GLY A 274 -37.82 -4.63 -30.14
CA GLY A 274 -39.15 -5.24 -29.94
C GLY A 274 -39.29 -6.73 -29.63
N CYS A 275 -39.57 -6.99 -28.35
CA CYS A 275 -40.54 -7.96 -27.80
C CYS A 275 -40.29 -9.48 -27.85
N PHE A 276 -40.51 -10.04 -26.64
CA PHE A 276 -41.10 -11.33 -26.28
C PHE A 276 -40.18 -12.53 -25.98
N LEU A 277 -40.00 -12.74 -24.68
CA LEU A 277 -40.24 -13.99 -23.93
C LEU A 277 -39.71 -15.30 -24.54
N CYS A 278 -38.62 -15.81 -23.95
CA CYS A 278 -38.59 -17.11 -23.28
C CYS A 278 -37.26 -17.24 -22.52
N LEU A 279 -37.36 -17.33 -21.20
CA LEU A 279 -36.27 -17.64 -20.28
C LEU A 279 -35.69 -19.02 -20.60
N LEU A 280 -34.40 -19.06 -20.91
CA LEU A 280 -33.50 -20.16 -20.60
C LEU A 280 -32.12 -19.51 -20.45
N ALA A 281 -31.92 -18.86 -19.31
CA ALA A 281 -30.61 -18.35 -18.95
C ALA A 281 -29.73 -19.54 -18.60
N ALA A 282 -28.95 -20.03 -19.56
CA ALA A 282 -27.80 -20.86 -19.27
C ALA A 282 -26.79 -19.97 -18.50
N ILE A 283 -26.83 -20.05 -17.17
CA ILE A 283 -25.86 -19.37 -16.32
C ILE A 283 -24.57 -20.18 -16.37
N VAL A 284 -23.59 -19.71 -17.14
CA VAL A 284 -22.24 -20.28 -17.15
C VAL A 284 -21.48 -19.69 -15.96
N VAL A 285 -21.46 -20.40 -14.83
CA VAL A 285 -20.67 -20.01 -13.65
C VAL A 285 -19.31 -20.69 -13.75
N THR A 286 -18.24 -19.91 -13.96
CA THR A 286 -16.86 -20.40 -13.90
C THR A 286 -16.28 -20.03 -12.53
N ILE A 287 -16.30 -20.96 -11.58
CA ILE A 287 -15.74 -20.75 -10.23
C ILE A 287 -14.32 -21.34 -10.21
N GLN A 288 -13.33 -20.53 -9.80
CA GLN A 288 -11.93 -20.96 -9.69
C GLN A 288 -11.48 -20.83 -8.23
N THR A 289 -11.64 -21.90 -7.44
CA THR A 289 -11.20 -21.93 -6.04
C THR A 289 -9.79 -22.51 -5.92
N ASP A 290 -9.00 -21.95 -5.01
CA ASP A 290 -7.61 -22.29 -4.71
C ASP A 290 -7.46 -23.45 -3.70
N ARG A 291 -8.57 -23.97 -3.15
CA ARG A 291 -8.60 -25.12 -2.22
C ARG A 291 -9.41 -26.34 -2.67
N GLY A 292 -10.07 -26.31 -3.84
CA GLY A 292 -10.76 -27.48 -4.40
C GLY A 292 -12.07 -27.88 -3.69
N THR A 293 -12.60 -27.06 -2.79
CA THR A 293 -13.90 -27.30 -2.14
C THR A 293 -14.94 -26.35 -2.73
N LEU A 294 -16.08 -26.89 -3.13
CA LEU A 294 -17.27 -26.16 -3.56
C LEU A 294 -18.30 -26.28 -2.43
N VAL A 295 -18.70 -25.15 -1.85
CA VAL A 295 -19.76 -25.07 -0.84
C VAL A 295 -21.00 -24.49 -1.52
N ILE A 296 -22.13 -25.16 -1.34
CA ILE A 296 -23.40 -24.72 -1.90
C ILE A 296 -24.39 -24.55 -0.76
N GLU A 297 -24.85 -23.32 -0.56
CA GLU A 297 -25.86 -22.97 0.43
C GLU A 297 -27.18 -22.64 -0.27
N SER A 298 -28.25 -23.26 0.20
CA SER A 298 -29.61 -23.01 -0.27
C SER A 298 -30.52 -22.68 0.91
N PRO A 299 -31.36 -21.63 0.80
CA PRO A 299 -32.40 -21.34 1.77
C PRO A 299 -33.65 -22.21 1.59
N GLN A 300 -33.70 -23.05 0.54
CA GLN A 300 -34.76 -24.00 0.26
C GLN A 300 -34.23 -25.44 0.31
N ASP A 301 -35.04 -26.34 0.88
CA ASP A 301 -34.80 -27.78 0.81
C ASP A 301 -35.16 -28.33 -0.58
N ASP A 302 -34.57 -29.47 -0.96
CA ASP A 302 -34.78 -30.20 -2.22
C ASP A 302 -34.19 -29.55 -3.49
N LEU A 303 -33.12 -28.77 -3.36
CA LEU A 303 -32.44 -28.20 -4.52
C LEU A 303 -31.50 -29.23 -5.16
N GLN A 304 -31.86 -29.73 -6.35
CA GLN A 304 -31.08 -30.74 -7.09
C GLN A 304 -30.09 -30.09 -8.07
N ILE A 305 -28.81 -30.36 -7.82
CA ILE A 305 -27.69 -29.82 -8.59
C ILE A 305 -26.92 -30.94 -9.26
N GLU A 306 -26.57 -30.73 -10.52
CA GLU A 306 -25.68 -31.59 -11.28
C GLU A 306 -24.37 -30.85 -11.60
N ILE A 307 -23.24 -31.48 -11.29
CA ILE A 307 -21.90 -30.98 -11.60
C ILE A 307 -21.38 -31.76 -12.80
N VAL A 308 -21.17 -31.08 -13.91
CA VAL A 308 -20.79 -31.67 -15.20
C VAL A 308 -19.37 -31.25 -15.57
N ARG A 309 -18.57 -32.17 -16.11
CA ARG A 309 -17.25 -31.87 -16.68
C ARG A 309 -17.24 -32.24 -18.17
N GLY A 310 -17.24 -31.24 -19.03
CA GLY A 310 -17.52 -31.45 -20.46
C GLY A 310 -19.00 -31.82 -20.64
N ASP A 311 -19.27 -33.00 -21.22
CA ASP A 311 -20.63 -33.53 -21.44
C ASP A 311 -20.98 -34.70 -20.49
N GLN A 312 -20.16 -34.95 -19.46
CA GLN A 312 -20.38 -36.04 -18.50
C GLN A 312 -20.69 -35.53 -17.10
N ALA A 313 -21.77 -36.05 -16.53
CA ALA A 313 -22.14 -35.86 -15.13
C ALA A 313 -21.05 -36.43 -14.22
N VAL A 314 -20.48 -35.58 -13.37
CA VAL A 314 -19.43 -35.97 -12.40
C VAL A 314 -20.06 -36.26 -11.05
N GLU A 315 -21.04 -35.46 -10.62
CA GLU A 315 -21.70 -35.63 -9.32
C GLU A 315 -23.11 -35.03 -9.34
N GLU A 316 -24.03 -35.67 -8.62
CA GLU A 316 -25.40 -35.17 -8.41
C GLU A 316 -25.62 -34.99 -6.91
N LEU A 317 -26.09 -33.82 -6.52
CA LEU A 317 -26.23 -33.42 -5.12
C LEU A 317 -27.66 -32.92 -4.87
N GLU A 318 -28.26 -33.43 -3.80
CA GLU A 318 -29.50 -32.91 -3.22
C GLU A 318 -29.11 -32.01 -2.05
N VAL A 319 -29.40 -30.71 -2.16
CA VAL A 319 -28.98 -29.70 -1.18
C VAL A 319 -30.04 -29.53 -0.09
N GLU A 320 -29.67 -29.86 1.14
CA GLU A 320 -30.46 -29.64 2.36
C GLU A 320 -30.11 -28.29 3.02
N THR A 321 -31.03 -27.71 3.79
CA THR A 321 -30.75 -26.49 4.56
C THR A 321 -29.60 -26.68 5.55
N GLY A 322 -28.53 -25.90 5.41
CA GLY A 322 -27.36 -25.95 6.30
C GLY A 322 -26.02 -26.14 5.59
N GLY A 323 -26.02 -26.26 4.26
CA GLY A 323 -24.83 -26.18 3.42
C GLY A 323 -24.20 -27.53 3.12
N ASN A 324 -24.09 -27.84 1.83
CA ASN A 324 -23.40 -29.04 1.34
C ASN A 324 -22.02 -28.68 0.79
N ALA A 325 -21.00 -29.44 1.20
CA ALA A 325 -19.62 -29.25 0.76
C ALA A 325 -19.11 -30.47 0.00
N ILE A 326 -18.59 -30.23 -1.20
CA ILE A 326 -18.00 -31.26 -2.06
C ILE A 326 -16.58 -30.88 -2.45
N THR A 327 -15.68 -31.87 -2.50
CA THR A 327 -14.28 -31.67 -2.92
C THR A 327 -14.09 -32.12 -4.36
N LEU A 328 -13.78 -31.18 -5.25
CA LEU A 328 -13.53 -31.42 -6.66
C LEU A 328 -12.02 -31.39 -6.96
N ARG A 329 -11.59 -32.20 -7.92
CA ARG A 329 -10.23 -32.15 -8.45
C ARG A 329 -10.05 -30.90 -9.32
N SER A 330 -8.81 -30.48 -9.55
CA SER A 330 -8.52 -29.36 -10.45
C SER A 330 -9.08 -29.61 -11.86
N GLY A 331 -9.90 -28.69 -12.36
CA GLY A 331 -10.57 -28.80 -13.66
C GLY A 331 -11.64 -27.74 -13.87
N THR A 332 -12.18 -27.68 -15.09
CA THR A 332 -13.34 -26.84 -15.43
C THR A 332 -14.62 -27.65 -15.27
N TYR A 333 -15.57 -27.14 -14.51
CA TYR A 333 -16.85 -27.78 -14.24
C TYR A 333 -18.00 -26.80 -14.54
N ASN A 334 -19.13 -27.33 -14.99
CA ASN A 334 -20.38 -26.62 -15.15
C ASN A 334 -21.35 -27.10 -14.07
N VAL A 335 -21.92 -26.16 -13.32
CA VAL A 335 -22.96 -26.46 -12.32
C VAL A 335 -24.31 -26.16 -12.95
N GLN A 336 -25.21 -27.14 -12.96
CA GLN A 336 -26.54 -27.03 -13.56
C GLN A 336 -27.61 -27.34 -12.53
N LEU A 337 -28.70 -26.59 -12.56
CA LEU A 337 -29.90 -26.87 -11.78
C LEU A 337 -30.77 -27.84 -12.56
N LYS A 338 -31.20 -28.93 -11.92
CA LYS A 338 -32.29 -29.73 -12.49
C LYS A 338 -33.58 -28.93 -12.36
N ALA A 339 -34.41 -28.98 -13.40
CA ALA A 339 -35.41 -28.00 -13.84
C ALA A 339 -36.58 -27.66 -12.88
N ASN A 340 -36.41 -27.74 -11.56
CA ASN A 340 -37.43 -27.48 -10.55
C ASN A 340 -36.97 -26.60 -9.37
N SER A 341 -35.86 -25.88 -9.49
CA SER A 341 -35.29 -25.08 -8.39
C SER A 341 -35.06 -23.62 -8.79
N ASP A 342 -35.81 -22.71 -8.16
CA ASP A 342 -35.69 -21.26 -8.32
C ASP A 342 -34.87 -20.65 -7.18
N GLY A 343 -33.73 -20.03 -7.52
CA GLY A 343 -33.05 -19.03 -6.67
C GLY A 343 -31.72 -19.47 -6.07
N ILE A 344 -30.61 -19.00 -6.65
CA ILE A 344 -29.29 -19.00 -6.01
C ILE A 344 -28.86 -17.54 -5.79
N THR A 345 -28.34 -17.22 -4.61
CA THR A 345 -27.58 -15.99 -4.35
C THR A 345 -26.14 -16.40 -4.03
N LEU A 346 -25.16 -15.87 -4.76
CA LEU A 346 -23.74 -16.13 -4.53
C LEU A 346 -23.16 -15.04 -3.62
N SER A 347 -22.56 -15.42 -2.49
CA SER A 347 -21.70 -14.54 -1.69
C SER A 347 -20.28 -15.07 -1.73
N ASP A 348 -19.34 -14.20 -2.11
CA ASP A 348 -17.90 -14.46 -2.05
C ASP A 348 -17.39 -14.06 -0.65
N ASP A 349 -17.45 -14.99 0.31
CA ASP A 349 -16.74 -14.85 1.60
C ASP A 349 -15.49 -15.76 1.65
#